data_AF-A0A8J6LMY0-F1
#
_entry.id   AF-A0A8J6LMY0-F1
#
_cell.length_a   1.000
_cell.length_b   1.000
_cell.length_c   1.000
_cell.angle_alpha   90.00
_cell.angle_beta   90.00
_cell.angle_gamma   90.00
#
_symmetry.space_group_name_H-M   'P 1'
#
loop_
_entity.id
_entity.type
_entity.pdbx_description
1 polymer ?
#
loop_
_entity_poly.entity_id
_entity_poly.type
_entity_poly.pdbx_seq_one_letter_code
_entity_poly.pdbx_strand_id
1 'polypeptide(L)' 'GVHMVASLLKRWLIGTLHYRVSDEHLPYYLDEYAFRFNRRNSTARGMLFYRLLQQAVATDPHPLNELIVR' A
#
# COMPACT_ATOMS: atom_id res chain seq x y z
N GLY A 1 -11.08 5.62 19.34
CA GLY A 1 -11.87 6.67 18.68
C GLY A 1 -11.04 7.40 17.63
N VAL A 2 -11.67 8.18 16.75
CA VAL A 2 -11.08 8.81 15.55
C VAL A 2 -9.71 9.49 15.78
N HIS A 3 -9.50 10.12 16.94
CA HIS A 3 -8.21 10.74 17.31
C HIS A 3 -7.03 9.76 17.35
N MET A 4 -7.27 8.50 17.74
CA MET A 4 -6.25 7.46 17.76
C MET A 4 -5.84 7.08 16.33
N VAL A 5 -6.80 6.96 15.42
CA VAL A 5 -6.53 6.68 14.00
C VAL A 5 -5.72 7.82 13.38
N ALA A 6 -6.09 9.08 13.67
CA ALA A 6 -5.34 10.26 13.22
C ALA A 6 -3.90 10.28 13.77
N SER A 7 -3.71 9.93 15.05
CA SER A 7 -2.39 9.87 15.68
C SER A 7 -1.51 8.77 15.09
N LEU A 8 -2.09 7.61 14.77
CA LEU A 8 -1.41 6.49 14.12
C LEU A 8 -1.04 6.80 12.67
N LEU A 9 -1.94 7.45 11.93
CA LEU A 9 -1.66 7.93 10.57
C LEU A 9 -0.48 8.92 10.59
N LYS A 10 -0.52 9.93 11.47
CA LYS A 10 0.59 10.88 11.62
C LYS A 10 1.92 10.18 11.91
N ARG A 11 1.93 9.20 12.83
CA ARG A 11 3.13 8.41 13.15
C ARG A 11 3.62 7.59 11.96
N TRP A 12 2.72 6.99 11.19
CA TRP A 12 3.07 6.21 10.01
C TRP A 12 3.67 7.10 8.92
N LEU A 13 3.07 8.26 8.62
CA LEU A 13 3.62 9.23 7.65
C LEU A 13 5.03 9.67 8.04
N ILE A 14 5.26 9.96 9.32
CA ILE A 14 6.57 10.36 9.84
C ILE A 14 7.59 9.21 9.71
N GLY A 15 7.20 8.00 10.09
CA GLY A 15 8.12 6.85 10.13
C GLY A 15 8.41 6.23 8.76
N THR A 16 7.41 6.17 7.88
CA THR A 16 7.52 5.51 6.57
C THR A 16 7.87 6.48 5.46
N LEU A 17 7.28 7.68 5.46
CA LEU A 17 7.53 8.69 4.42
C LEU A 17 8.56 9.74 4.85
N HIS A 18 9.06 9.69 6.09
CA HIS A 18 10.07 10.64 6.60
C HIS A 18 9.68 12.11 6.37
N TYR A 19 8.41 12.45 6.62
CA TYR A 19 7.81 13.76 6.35
C TYR A 19 7.75 14.16 4.86
N ARG A 20 8.16 13.29 3.93
CA ARG A 20 8.12 13.54 2.49
C ARG A 20 6.77 13.13 1.89
N VAL A 21 5.74 13.91 2.22
CA VAL A 21 4.39 13.73 1.69
C VAL A 21 4.18 14.68 0.52
N SER A 22 3.72 14.14 -0.62
CA SER A 22 3.23 14.90 -1.77
C SER A 22 1.71 14.91 -1.77
N ASP A 23 1.10 16.06 -2.01
CA ASP A 23 -0.37 16.20 -2.12
C ASP A 23 -0.92 15.36 -3.29
N GLU A 24 -0.17 15.26 -4.39
CA GLU A 24 -0.53 14.46 -5.56
C GLU A 24 -0.68 12.96 -5.22
N HIS A 25 0.14 12.46 -4.29
CA HIS A 25 0.16 11.06 -3.89
C HIS A 25 -0.62 10.81 -2.59
N LEU A 26 -1.24 11.83 -2.00
CA LEU A 26 -1.97 11.72 -0.75
C LEU A 26 -3.06 10.63 -0.78
N PRO A 27 -3.88 10.48 -1.84
CA PRO A 27 -4.86 9.40 -1.92
C PRO A 27 -4.20 8.01 -1.81
N TYR A 28 -3.09 7.80 -2.53
CA TYR A 28 -2.35 6.55 -2.50
C TYR A 28 -1.79 6.24 -1.10
N TYR A 29 -1.24 7.25 -0.40
CA TYR A 29 -0.71 7.06 0.95
C TYR A 29 -1.80 6.69 1.95
N LEU A 30 -3.01 7.25 1.80
CA LEU A 30 -4.14 6.92 2.67
C LEU A 30 -4.64 5.49 2.44
N ASP A 31 -4.70 5.06 1.18
CA ASP A 31 -5.04 3.67 0.83
C ASP A 31 -4.00 2.69 1.38
N GLU A 32 -2.71 3.01 1.26
CA GLU A 32 -1.64 2.19 1.81
C GLU A 32 -1.72 2.11 3.35
N TYR A 33 -1.96 3.24 4.02
CA TYR A 33 -2.17 3.26 5.46
C TYR A 33 -3.36 2.39 5.87
N ALA A 34 -4.50 2.51 5.20
CA ALA A 34 -5.69 1.71 5.47
C ALA A 34 -5.40 0.21 5.29
N PHE A 35 -4.69 -0.16 4.22
CA PHE A 35 -4.26 -1.53 3.97
C PHE A 35 -3.39 -2.08 5.11
N ARG A 36 -2.34 -1.34 5.52
CA ARG A 36 -1.42 -1.75 6.59
C ARG A 36 -2.15 -1.83 7.94
N PHE A 37 -3.01 -0.86 8.24
CA PHE A 37 -3.80 -0.82 9.46
C PHE A 37 -4.75 -2.02 9.57
N ASN A 38 -5.55 -2.25 8.53
CA ASN A 38 -6.54 -3.33 8.49
C ASN A 38 -5.90 -4.72 8.51
N ARG A 39 -4.68 -4.87 7.97
CA ARG A 39 -3.99 -6.17 7.87
C ARG A 39 -2.94 -6.41 8.97
N ARG A 40 -2.75 -5.49 9.92
CA ARG A 40 -1.70 -5.57 10.96
C ARG A 40 -1.71 -6.89 11.74
N ASN A 41 -2.91 -7.36 12.08
CA ASN A 41 -3.13 -8.58 12.86
C ASN A 41 -3.57 -9.78 12.01
N SER A 42 -3.49 -9.67 10.68
CA SER A 42 -3.86 -10.78 9.80
C SER A 42 -2.95 -11.99 10.08
N THR A 43 -3.55 -13.16 10.26
CA THR A 43 -2.85 -14.44 10.37
C THR A 43 -2.40 -14.95 8.99
N ALA A 44 -3.06 -14.51 7.92
CA ALA A 44 -2.80 -14.92 6.54
C ALA A 44 -1.86 -13.95 5.80
N ARG A 45 -0.74 -13.55 6.42
CA ARG A 45 0.19 -12.55 5.83
C ARG A 45 0.75 -12.98 4.48
N GLY A 46 1.08 -14.27 4.33
CA GLY A 46 1.57 -14.85 3.08
C GLY A 46 0.56 -14.85 1.93
N MET A 47 -0.73 -14.64 2.22
CA MET A 47 -1.79 -14.65 1.19
C MET A 47 -1.64 -13.50 0.19
N LEU A 48 -1.06 -12.37 0.58
CA LEU A 48 -0.78 -11.28 -0.37
C LEU A 48 0.21 -11.74 -1.45
N PHE A 49 1.32 -12.31 -1.01
CA PHE A 49 2.38 -12.78 -1.89
C PHE A 49 1.89 -13.95 -2.74
N TYR A 50 1.11 -14.86 -2.14
CA TYR A 50 0.48 -15.94 -2.86
C TYR A 50 -0.46 -15.42 -3.97
N ARG A 51 -1.33 -14.44 -3.67
CA ARG A 51 -2.19 -13.84 -4.69
C ARG A 51 -1.40 -13.11 -5.77
N LEU A 52 -0.33 -12.40 -5.41
CA LEU A 52 0.57 -11.77 -6.38
C LEU A 52 1.17 -12.82 -7.34
N LEU A 53 1.67 -13.94 -6.80
CA LEU A 53 2.20 -15.03 -7.61
C LEU A 53 1.12 -15.67 -8.50
N GLN A 54 -0.08 -15.90 -7.97
CA GLN A 54 -1.19 -16.41 -8.78
C GLN A 54 -1.51 -15.47 -9.95
N GLN A 55 -1.53 -14.15 -9.71
CA GLN A 55 -1.75 -13.17 -10.78
C GLN A 55 -0.59 -13.16 -11.77
N ALA A 56 0.67 -13.22 -11.32
CA ALA A 56 1.83 -13.25 -12.19
C ALA A 56 1.88 -14.48 -13.10
N VAL A 57 1.38 -15.64 -12.64
CA VAL A 57 1.29 -16.86 -13.46
C VAL A 57 0.11 -16.80 -14.42
N ALA A 58 -1.00 -16.17 -14.03
CA ALA A 58 -2.22 -16.11 -14.85
C ALA A 58 -2.22 -14.96 -15.87
N THR A 59 -1.35 -13.96 -15.71
CA THR A 59 -1.29 -12.77 -16.58
C THR A 59 -0.20 -12.97 -17.64
N ASP A 60 -0.49 -12.59 -18.87
CA ASP A 60 0.51 -12.61 -19.94
C ASP A 60 1.66 -11.63 -19.65
N PRO A 61 2.85 -11.84 -20.23
CA PRO A 61 3.98 -10.93 -20.02
C PRO A 61 3.68 -9.53 -20.57
N HIS A 62 3.65 -8.53 -19.68
CA HIS A 62 3.54 -7.12 -20.07
C HIS A 62 4.91 -6.43 -20.01
N PRO A 63 5.53 -6.12 -21.17
CA PRO A 63 6.79 -5.40 -21.21
C PRO A 63 6.65 -3.98 -20.66
N LEU A 64 7.76 -3.42 -20.15
CA LEU A 64 7.77 -2.15 -19.41
C LEU A 64 7.15 -0.97 -20.20
N ASN A 65 7.31 -0.97 -21.52
CA ASN A 65 6.75 0.05 -22.40
C ASN A 65 5.21 0.05 -22.47
N GLU A 66 4.55 -1.06 -22.14
CA GLU A 66 3.09 -1.15 -22.01
C GLU A 66 2.60 -0.69 -20.63
N LEU A 67 3.46 -0.80 -19.61
CA LEU A 67 3.11 -0.48 -18.22
C LEU A 67 3.26 1.01 -17.89
N ILE A 68 4.13 1.73 -18.60
CA ILE A 68 4.35 3.16 -18.40
C ILE A 68 3.47 3.93 -19.37
N VAL A 69 2.43 4.59 -18.85
CA VAL A 69 1.70 5.62 -19.61
C VAL A 69 2.64 6.81 -19.80
N ARG A 70 2.94 7.15 -21.05
CA ARG A 70 3.72 8.35 -21.42
C ARG A 70 2.83 9.59 -21.46
#